data_AF-A0AAW0Q4F8-F1
#
_entry.id   AF-A0AAW0Q4F8-F1
#
_cell.length_a   1.000
_cell.length_b   1.000
_cell.length_c   1.000
_cell.angle_alpha   90.00
_cell.angle_beta   90.00
_cell.angle_gamma   90.00
#
_symmetry.space_group_name_H-M   'P 1'
#
loop_
_entity.id
_entity.type
_entity.pdbx_description
1 polymer ?
#
loop_
_entity_poly.entity_id
_entity_poly.type
_entity_poly.pdbx_seq_one_letter_code
_entity_poly.pdbx_strand_id
1 'polypeptide(L)'
;MLADLEEFAFRGCPHVVGCRPQDASLQNSEDLTEREKRERLEAQREKQKDLIFQLKTQLDDLERFAYQEGSYDSLPQSVVMERQKVIIDELIKKLDVNLNEDIGSLSPEELRQRVDMAIAQIVNPARVKEQLVEQLKTQIRDLEMFINFIQDEVGNPLLSGGAQCQQPQGESSQNRTPGAKKKVDPEQAQKLRETGLQLIQRALAVLQIFAASQFGCGAGHVPQNMWSPDAVGQDYGPLLQRLETAVDKVRILGSRRQPSFEHVVNYTSNSALGPRDELTAAVRKELAIALKDLLAHGLCSPSQTVSLVLAPISCLLPYRSVARELHPWELFVKYYHSKNGKAFVESPARQLSQSFSLPVGGGPVTVTPKQSFLWAIHTVLNEHDRFKRGPDTEFKALVCMALNEQRLVSWFNLLCKSGTIIHPHYQPWSYMAQTGFEGALRILGRISHLKFNLPVDLAVRQLKNIKDAF
;
A
#
# COMPACT_ATOMS: atom_id res chain seq x y z
N MET A 1 -45.24 39.20 8.15
CA MET A 1 -44.70 38.30 9.20
C MET A 1 -44.60 36.85 8.73
N LEU A 2 -45.69 36.20 8.29
CA LEU A 2 -45.60 34.86 7.68
C LEU A 2 -44.84 34.87 6.34
N ALA A 3 -45.10 35.85 5.47
CA ALA A 3 -44.37 36.01 4.21
C ALA A 3 -42.88 36.32 4.43
N ASP A 4 -42.55 37.13 5.45
CA ASP A 4 -41.15 37.46 5.78
C ASP A 4 -40.41 36.26 6.40
N LEU A 5 -41.11 35.39 7.13
CA LEU A 5 -40.59 34.13 7.66
C LEU A 5 -40.41 33.09 6.54
N GLU A 6 -41.31 33.07 5.56
CA GLU A 6 -41.19 32.24 4.36
C GLU A 6 -39.97 32.70 3.54
N GLU A 7 -39.83 34.01 3.29
CA GLU A 7 -38.68 34.57 2.61
C GLU A 7 -37.37 34.32 3.37
N PHE A 8 -37.38 34.42 4.71
CA PHE A 8 -36.21 34.12 5.52
C PHE A 8 -35.85 32.62 5.53
N ALA A 9 -36.84 31.72 5.57
CA ALA A 9 -36.63 30.28 5.55
C ALA A 9 -36.16 29.76 4.18
N PHE A 10 -36.49 30.48 3.09
CA PHE A 10 -36.06 30.13 1.72
C PHE A 10 -34.84 30.91 1.23
N ARG A 11 -34.30 31.86 2.02
CA ARG A 11 -33.01 32.50 1.73
C ARG A 11 -31.88 31.47 1.83
N GLY A 12 -31.42 30.99 0.69
CA GLY A 12 -30.34 30.00 0.58
C GLY A 12 -30.79 28.59 0.22
N CYS A 13 -32.09 28.34 0.05
CA CYS A 13 -32.56 27.12 -0.60
C CYS A 13 -32.73 27.37 -2.10
N PRO A 14 -32.04 26.63 -2.99
CA PRO A 14 -32.37 26.67 -4.40
C PRO A 14 -33.84 26.29 -4.55
N HIS A 15 -34.62 27.12 -5.23
CA HIS A 15 -36.02 26.83 -5.49
C HIS A 15 -36.10 25.69 -6.52
N VAL A 16 -35.94 24.45 -6.07
CA VAL A 16 -36.08 23.22 -6.89
C VAL A 16 -37.57 22.94 -7.19
N VAL A 17 -38.49 23.70 -6.61
CA VAL A 17 -39.92 23.69 -6.94
C VAL A 17 -40.16 24.52 -8.21
N GLY A 18 -39.50 24.13 -9.30
CA GLY A 18 -39.70 24.66 -10.64
C GLY A 18 -40.71 23.86 -11.46
N CYS A 19 -41.57 23.05 -10.84
CA CYS A 19 -42.69 22.38 -11.50
C CYS A 19 -43.88 22.32 -10.53
N ARG A 20 -44.61 23.43 -10.37
CA ARG A 20 -46.02 23.30 -10.01
C ARG A 20 -46.74 22.64 -11.20
N PRO A 21 -47.66 21.68 -10.98
CA PRO A 21 -48.47 21.11 -12.05
C PRO A 21 -49.40 22.12 -12.74
N GLN A 22 -49.46 23.37 -12.24
CA GLN A 22 -50.22 24.46 -12.85
C GLN A 22 -49.55 25.05 -14.11
N ASP A 23 -48.21 24.95 -14.25
CA ASP A 23 -47.52 25.42 -15.45
C ASP A 23 -47.60 24.43 -16.62
N ALA A 24 -47.98 23.18 -16.34
CA ALA A 24 -48.30 22.18 -17.37
C ALA A 24 -49.67 22.44 -18.02
N SER A 25 -50.54 23.23 -17.39
CA SER A 25 -51.89 23.53 -17.93
C SER A 25 -51.92 24.67 -18.95
N LEU A 26 -50.80 25.34 -19.21
CA LEU A 26 -50.69 26.40 -20.23
C LEU A 26 -49.91 25.94 -21.48
N GLN A 27 -49.58 24.65 -21.60
CA GLN A 27 -48.90 24.08 -22.76
C GLN A 27 -49.82 23.91 -24.00
N ASN A 28 -51.12 24.16 -23.86
CA ASN A 28 -52.09 24.13 -24.97
C ASN A 28 -52.62 25.54 -25.32
N SER A 29 -51.72 26.48 -25.59
CA SER A 29 -52.09 27.67 -26.36
C SER A 29 -51.55 27.48 -27.77
N GLU A 30 -52.41 27.00 -28.68
CA GLU A 30 -52.08 26.62 -30.05
C GLU A 30 -51.66 27.81 -30.96
N ASP A 31 -51.63 29.03 -30.44
CA ASP A 31 -51.34 30.27 -31.20
C ASP A 31 -50.02 30.98 -30.80
N LEU A 32 -48.93 30.24 -30.57
CA LEU A 32 -47.60 30.85 -30.38
C LEU A 32 -46.67 30.49 -31.54
N THR A 33 -46.02 31.52 -32.09
CA THR A 33 -45.12 31.41 -33.23
C THR A 33 -43.93 30.52 -32.86
N GLU A 34 -43.41 29.70 -33.78
CA GLU A 34 -42.25 28.83 -33.53
C GLU A 34 -41.03 29.57 -32.96
N ARG A 35 -40.92 30.88 -33.24
CA ARG A 35 -39.91 31.77 -32.67
C ARG A 35 -40.10 32.00 -31.17
N GLU A 36 -41.33 32.24 -30.71
CA GLU A 36 -41.65 32.48 -29.30
C GLU A 36 -41.51 31.19 -28.47
N LYS A 37 -41.77 30.03 -29.07
CA LYS A 37 -41.50 28.72 -28.44
C LYS A 37 -40.00 28.52 -28.21
N ARG A 38 -39.15 28.87 -29.18
CA ARG A 38 -37.68 28.81 -29.02
C ARG A 38 -37.18 29.77 -27.95
N GLU A 39 -37.67 31.01 -27.95
CA GLU A 39 -37.29 32.01 -26.94
C GLU A 39 -37.68 31.57 -25.52
N ARG A 40 -38.85 30.94 -25.33
CA ARG A 40 -39.24 30.37 -24.03
C ARG A 40 -38.39 29.17 -23.60
N LEU A 41 -38.02 28.29 -24.54
CA LEU A 41 -37.12 27.18 -24.27
C LEU A 41 -35.70 27.67 -23.91
N GLU A 42 -35.22 28.72 -24.56
CA GLU A 42 -33.93 29.35 -24.24
C GLU A 42 -33.97 30.03 -22.87
N ALA A 43 -35.03 30.77 -22.56
CA ALA A 43 -35.22 31.38 -21.24
C ALA A 43 -35.31 30.33 -20.12
N GLN A 44 -35.97 29.19 -20.37
CA GLN A 44 -36.00 28.08 -19.42
C GLN A 44 -34.62 27.43 -19.25
N ARG A 45 -33.85 27.30 -20.34
CA ARG A 45 -32.47 26.79 -20.32
C ARG A 45 -31.53 27.75 -19.57
N GLU A 46 -31.69 29.06 -19.71
CA GLU A 46 -30.94 30.05 -18.94
C GLU A 46 -31.26 29.95 -17.44
N LYS A 47 -32.54 29.90 -17.07
CA LYS A 47 -32.95 29.69 -15.67
C LYS A 47 -32.37 28.40 -15.08
N GLN A 48 -32.33 27.32 -15.86
CA GLN A 48 -31.69 26.07 -15.44
C GLN A 48 -30.17 26.22 -15.28
N LYS A 49 -29.49 26.93 -16.18
CA LYS A 49 -28.06 27.24 -16.07
C LYS A 49 -27.76 28.07 -14.82
N ASP A 50 -28.58 29.07 -14.53
CA ASP A 50 -28.44 29.93 -13.35
C ASP A 50 -28.64 29.13 -12.06
N LEU A 51 -29.62 28.23 -12.02
CA LEU A 51 -29.84 27.33 -10.89
C LEU A 51 -28.64 26.39 -10.67
N ILE A 52 -28.10 25.81 -11.76
CA ILE A 52 -26.90 24.97 -11.69
C ILE A 52 -25.70 25.78 -11.18
N PHE A 53 -25.57 27.03 -11.61
CA PHE A 53 -24.51 27.91 -11.16
C PHE A 53 -24.62 28.19 -9.66
N GLN A 54 -25.83 28.53 -9.18
CA GLN A 54 -26.09 28.74 -7.75
C GLN A 54 -25.78 27.48 -6.92
N LEU A 55 -26.26 26.31 -7.37
CA LEU A 55 -25.97 25.02 -6.71
C LEU A 55 -24.47 24.71 -6.66
N LYS A 56 -23.72 25.02 -7.73
CA LYS A 56 -22.27 24.83 -7.77
C LYS A 56 -21.55 25.75 -6.79
N THR A 57 -21.94 27.02 -6.71
CA THR A 57 -21.36 27.97 -5.76
C THR A 57 -21.64 27.54 -4.32
N GLN A 58 -22.87 27.13 -4.01
CA GLN A 58 -23.22 26.63 -2.68
C GLN A 58 -22.44 25.36 -2.30
N LEU A 59 -22.23 24.47 -3.26
CA LEU A 59 -21.42 23.27 -3.06
C LEU A 59 -19.96 23.63 -2.79
N ASP A 60 -19.38 24.58 -3.54
CA ASP A 60 -18.00 25.04 -3.34
C ASP A 60 -17.83 25.72 -1.97
N ASP A 61 -18.79 26.52 -1.54
CA ASP A 61 -18.77 27.16 -0.21
C ASP A 61 -18.83 26.11 0.91
N LEU A 62 -19.67 25.08 0.76
CA LEU A 62 -19.78 23.98 1.73
C LEU A 62 -18.51 23.12 1.77
N GLU A 63 -17.92 22.81 0.62
CA GLU A 63 -16.64 22.08 0.54
C GLU A 63 -15.50 22.86 1.20
N ARG A 64 -15.41 24.18 0.94
CA ARG A 64 -14.43 25.06 1.58
C ARG A 64 -14.62 25.12 3.09
N PHE A 65 -15.87 25.23 3.54
CA PHE A 65 -16.19 25.24 4.97
C PHE A 65 -15.81 23.93 5.64
N ALA A 66 -16.22 22.78 5.08
CA ALA A 66 -15.92 21.46 5.62
C ALA A 66 -14.40 21.15 5.64
N TYR A 67 -13.65 21.69 4.66
CA TYR A 67 -12.19 21.60 4.62
C TYR A 67 -11.53 22.48 5.71
N GLN A 68 -12.02 23.71 5.91
CA GLN A 68 -11.51 24.63 6.95
C GLN A 68 -11.78 24.11 8.37
N GLU A 69 -12.92 23.46 8.58
CA GLU A 69 -13.30 22.86 9.87
C GLU A 69 -12.58 21.52 10.12
N GLY A 70 -11.84 20.99 9.14
CA GLY A 70 -11.09 19.74 9.24
C GLY A 70 -11.96 18.49 9.22
N SER A 71 -13.25 18.61 8.86
CA SER A 71 -14.19 17.49 8.72
C SER A 71 -14.13 16.83 7.34
N TYR A 72 -13.48 17.48 6.36
CA TYR A 72 -13.30 16.98 5.00
C TYR A 72 -11.80 16.92 4.65
N ASP A 73 -11.30 15.71 4.40
CA ASP A 73 -9.85 15.41 4.27
C ASP A 73 -9.30 15.64 2.85
N SER A 74 -10.15 16.03 1.89
CA SER A 74 -9.75 16.33 0.51
C SER A 74 -9.88 17.81 0.18
N LEU A 75 -8.97 18.33 -0.67
CA LEU A 75 -9.04 19.72 -1.13
C LEU A 75 -10.37 20.00 -1.85
N PRO A 76 -10.97 21.21 -1.70
CA PRO A 76 -12.16 21.62 -2.43
C PRO A 76 -11.99 21.44 -3.94
N GLN A 77 -13.06 21.02 -4.60
CA GLN A 77 -13.04 20.66 -6.02
C GLN A 77 -12.60 21.85 -6.90
N SER A 78 -12.96 23.08 -6.55
CA SER A 78 -12.49 24.30 -7.23
C SER A 78 -10.97 24.42 -7.25
N VAL A 79 -10.30 24.17 -6.13
CA VAL A 79 -8.84 24.25 -6.00
C VAL A 79 -8.16 23.12 -6.77
N VAL A 80 -8.75 21.91 -6.77
CA VAL A 80 -8.23 20.79 -7.56
C VAL A 80 -8.33 21.07 -9.05
N MET A 81 -9.47 21.58 -9.51
CA MET A 81 -9.68 21.96 -10.91
C MET A 81 -8.73 23.09 -11.34
N GLU A 82 -8.48 24.07 -10.47
CA GLU A 82 -7.50 25.13 -10.73
C GLU A 82 -6.07 24.58 -10.84
N ARG A 83 -5.67 23.68 -9.93
CA ARG A 83 -4.36 23.00 -10.02
C ARG A 83 -4.23 22.16 -11.28
N GLN A 84 -5.26 21.38 -11.62
CA GLN A 84 -5.28 20.59 -12.85
C GLN A 84 -5.20 21.49 -14.09
N LYS A 85 -5.91 22.63 -14.09
CA LYS A 85 -5.83 23.61 -15.17
C LYS A 85 -4.42 24.17 -15.33
N VAL A 86 -3.76 24.58 -14.24
CA VAL A 86 -2.37 25.07 -14.29
C VAL A 86 -1.40 24.01 -14.84
N ILE A 87 -1.55 22.75 -14.40
CA ILE A 87 -0.74 21.64 -14.91
C ILE A 87 -0.98 21.41 -16.41
N ILE A 88 -2.25 21.44 -16.84
CA ILE A 88 -2.62 21.30 -18.25
C ILE A 88 -2.05 22.46 -19.06
N ASP A 89 -2.19 23.71 -18.62
CA ASP A 89 -1.66 24.89 -19.30
C ASP A 89 -0.12 24.82 -19.43
N GLU A 90 0.58 24.36 -18.39
CA GLU A 90 2.03 24.17 -18.43
C GLU A 90 2.45 23.00 -19.34
N LEU A 91 1.68 21.91 -19.37
CA LEU A 91 1.89 20.79 -20.30
C LEU A 91 1.67 21.23 -21.74
N ILE A 92 0.60 21.98 -22.04
CA ILE A 92 0.30 22.53 -23.37
C ILE A 92 1.47 23.40 -23.83
N LYS A 93 1.99 24.28 -22.94
CA LYS A 93 3.14 25.14 -23.23
C LYS A 93 4.44 24.36 -23.48
N LYS A 94 4.70 23.28 -22.73
CA LYS A 94 5.93 22.48 -22.88
C LYS A 94 5.89 21.48 -24.03
N LEU A 95 4.71 21.02 -24.39
CA LEU A 95 4.50 20.08 -25.50
C LEU A 95 4.26 20.80 -26.85
N ASP A 96 4.18 22.14 -26.85
CA ASP A 96 3.87 22.99 -28.02
C ASP A 96 2.67 22.45 -28.83
N VAL A 97 1.66 21.94 -28.11
CA VAL A 97 0.47 21.37 -28.75
C VAL A 97 -0.40 22.55 -29.16
N ASN A 98 -0.43 22.86 -30.46
CA ASN A 98 -1.35 23.85 -31.02
C ASN A 98 -2.80 23.43 -30.74
N LEU A 99 -3.37 23.91 -29.62
CA LEU A 99 -4.71 23.59 -29.13
C LEU A 99 -5.61 24.83 -29.05
N ASN A 100 -5.34 25.84 -29.86
CA ASN A 100 -6.07 27.12 -29.75
C ASN A 100 -7.52 27.07 -30.22
N GLU A 101 -8.00 26.01 -30.88
CA GLU A 101 -9.37 26.02 -31.45
C GLU A 101 -10.30 24.86 -31.07
N ASP A 102 -9.85 23.78 -30.43
CA ASP A 102 -10.67 22.54 -30.40
C ASP A 102 -10.74 21.75 -29.07
N ILE A 103 -10.44 22.34 -27.90
CA ILE A 103 -10.52 21.56 -26.63
C ILE A 103 -11.97 21.11 -26.30
N GLY A 104 -12.98 21.84 -26.78
CA GLY A 104 -14.40 21.49 -26.55
C GLY A 104 -15.00 20.51 -27.54
N SER A 105 -14.34 20.24 -28.67
CA SER A 105 -14.86 19.41 -29.78
C SER A 105 -14.21 18.02 -29.85
N LEU A 106 -13.08 17.82 -29.18
CA LEU A 106 -12.28 16.61 -29.27
C LEU A 106 -12.66 15.56 -28.22
N SER A 107 -12.69 14.30 -28.64
CA SER A 107 -12.87 13.17 -27.73
C SER A 107 -11.61 12.96 -26.86
N PRO A 108 -11.75 12.38 -25.64
CA PRO A 108 -10.61 12.17 -24.75
C PRO A 108 -9.54 11.26 -25.37
N GLU A 109 -9.93 10.35 -26.25
CA GLU A 109 -9.01 9.48 -27.01
C GLU A 109 -8.18 10.26 -28.04
N GLU A 110 -8.79 11.22 -28.75
CA GLU A 110 -8.09 12.06 -29.73
C GLU A 110 -7.11 13.03 -29.06
N LEU A 111 -7.47 13.57 -27.90
CA LEU A 111 -6.57 14.39 -27.09
C LEU A 111 -5.36 13.58 -26.64
N ARG A 112 -5.59 12.35 -26.15
CA ARG A 112 -4.53 11.45 -25.73
C ARG A 112 -3.59 11.10 -26.88
N GLN A 113 -4.13 10.81 -28.06
CA GLN A 113 -3.32 10.49 -29.24
C GLN A 113 -2.44 11.67 -29.69
N ARG A 114 -2.95 12.91 -29.64
CA ARG A 114 -2.16 14.11 -29.96
C ARG A 114 -1.05 14.37 -28.94
N VAL A 115 -1.34 14.16 -27.65
CA VAL A 115 -0.34 14.26 -26.58
C VAL A 115 0.75 13.19 -26.74
N ASP A 116 0.37 11.94 -27.01
CA ASP A 116 1.31 10.83 -27.22
C ASP A 116 2.21 11.08 -28.45
N MET A 117 1.65 11.67 -29.52
CA MET A 117 2.40 12.03 -30.72
C MET A 117 3.40 13.17 -30.47
N ALA A 118 3.01 14.21 -29.71
CA ALA A 118 3.90 15.29 -29.31
C ALA A 118 5.05 14.79 -28.41
N ILE A 119 4.75 13.90 -27.47
CA ILE A 119 5.76 13.25 -26.62
C ILE A 119 6.72 12.40 -27.48
N ALA A 120 6.21 11.63 -28.44
CA ALA A 120 7.03 10.83 -29.33
C ALA A 120 8.01 11.68 -30.16
N GLN A 121 7.59 12.85 -30.62
CA GLN A 121 8.47 13.79 -31.34
C GLN A 121 9.60 14.34 -30.46
N ILE A 122 9.39 14.49 -29.15
CA ILE A 122 10.43 14.92 -28.21
C ILE A 122 11.41 13.79 -27.89
N VAL A 123 10.91 12.56 -27.73
CA VAL A 123 11.70 11.41 -27.26
C VAL A 123 12.51 10.75 -28.39
N ASN A 124 12.01 10.71 -29.62
CA ASN A 124 12.73 10.08 -30.74
C ASN A 124 14.11 10.70 -31.02
N PRO A 125 14.27 12.03 -31.11
CA PRO A 125 15.58 12.65 -31.31
C PRO A 125 16.57 12.37 -30.18
N ALA A 126 16.09 12.22 -28.94
CA ALA A 126 16.94 11.87 -27.80
C ALA A 126 17.44 10.41 -27.90
N ARG A 127 16.55 9.47 -28.27
CA ARG A 127 16.91 8.06 -28.48
C ARG A 127 17.89 7.88 -29.64
N VAL A 128 17.70 8.60 -30.75
CA VAL A 128 18.63 8.55 -31.89
C VAL A 128 19.99 9.12 -31.51
N LYS A 129 20.05 10.22 -30.74
CA LYS A 129 21.32 10.75 -30.21
C LYS A 129 22.02 9.76 -29.29
N GLU A 130 21.29 9.07 -28.43
CA GLU A 130 21.84 8.05 -27.52
C GLU A 130 22.41 6.85 -28.29
N GLN A 131 21.68 6.35 -29.28
CA GLN A 131 22.17 5.29 -30.18
C GLN A 131 23.42 5.72 -30.96
N LEU A 132 23.46 6.97 -31.44
CA LEU A 132 24.63 7.51 -32.13
C LEU A 132 25.85 7.60 -31.20
N VAL A 133 25.64 7.99 -29.94
CA VAL A 133 26.70 8.03 -28.92
C VAL A 133 27.22 6.62 -28.61
N GLU A 134 26.34 5.62 -28.56
CA GLU A 134 26.73 4.22 -28.33
C GLU A 134 27.51 3.64 -29.51
N GLN A 135 27.11 3.96 -30.74
CA GLN A 135 27.88 3.65 -31.96
C GLN A 135 29.26 4.31 -31.95
N LEU A 136 29.36 5.60 -31.62
CA LEU A 136 30.64 6.32 -31.54
C LEU A 136 31.55 5.72 -30.46
N LYS A 137 31.01 5.36 -29.30
CA LYS A 137 31.78 4.66 -28.24
C LYS A 137 32.33 3.32 -28.72
N THR A 138 31.53 2.59 -29.49
CA THR A 138 31.93 1.29 -30.05
C THR A 138 33.05 1.48 -31.08
N GLN A 139 32.90 2.46 -31.98
CA GLN A 139 33.94 2.81 -32.96
C GLN A 139 35.25 3.25 -32.31
N ILE A 140 35.20 4.04 -31.23
CA ILE A 140 36.40 4.43 -30.48
C ILE A 140 37.08 3.19 -29.92
N ARG A 141 36.31 2.26 -29.34
CA ARG A 141 36.82 1.02 -28.76
C ARG A 141 37.47 0.11 -29.80
N ASP A 142 36.86 0.01 -30.98
CA ASP A 142 37.39 -0.77 -32.10
C ASP A 142 38.66 -0.15 -32.67
N LEU A 143 38.73 1.19 -32.77
CA LEU A 143 39.94 1.91 -33.18
C LEU A 143 41.07 1.75 -32.15
N GLU A 144 40.76 1.78 -30.84
CA GLU A 144 41.73 1.47 -29.79
C GLU A 144 42.23 0.03 -29.91
N MET A 145 41.34 -0.92 -30.22
CA MET A 145 41.70 -2.33 -30.43
C MET A 145 42.57 -2.51 -31.68
N PHE A 146 42.27 -1.79 -32.76
CA PHE A 146 43.05 -1.80 -33.99
C PHE A 146 44.44 -1.16 -33.81
N ILE A 147 44.52 -0.06 -33.06
CA ILE A 147 45.80 0.56 -32.70
C ILE A 147 46.64 -0.42 -31.87
N ASN A 148 46.04 -1.10 -30.89
CA ASN A 148 46.73 -2.13 -30.12
C ASN A 148 47.17 -3.30 -31.01
N PHE A 149 46.33 -3.74 -31.94
CA PHE A 149 46.63 -4.81 -32.88
C PHE A 149 47.79 -4.46 -33.82
N ILE A 150 47.82 -3.24 -34.37
CA ILE A 150 48.96 -2.77 -35.17
C ILE A 150 50.22 -2.64 -34.30
N GLN A 151 50.09 -2.17 -33.05
CA GLN A 151 51.23 -2.09 -32.14
C GLN A 151 51.78 -3.48 -31.77
N ASP A 152 50.93 -4.52 -31.71
CA ASP A 152 51.33 -5.91 -31.48
C ASP A 152 51.91 -6.58 -32.75
N GLU A 153 51.32 -6.37 -33.93
CA GLU A 153 51.79 -7.00 -35.18
C GLU A 153 53.06 -6.36 -35.76
N VAL A 154 53.29 -5.06 -35.55
CA VAL A 154 54.57 -4.42 -35.92
C VAL A 154 55.68 -4.78 -34.91
N GLY A 155 55.31 -5.42 -33.78
CA GLY A 155 56.16 -5.72 -32.65
C GLY A 155 56.53 -7.19 -32.44
N ASN A 156 56.52 -8.08 -33.44
CA ASN A 156 57.35 -9.30 -33.57
C ASN A 156 56.75 -10.32 -34.57
N PRO A 157 57.34 -10.50 -35.76
CA PRO A 157 57.19 -11.75 -36.49
C PRO A 157 58.25 -12.75 -36.03
N LEU A 158 57.79 -13.99 -35.79
CA LEU A 158 58.54 -15.20 -35.47
C LEU A 158 58.84 -15.39 -33.98
N LEU A 159 58.05 -16.27 -33.35
CA LEU A 159 58.51 -17.42 -32.56
C LEU A 159 57.28 -18.16 -31.96
N SER A 160 56.64 -19.02 -32.77
CA SER A 160 55.90 -20.17 -32.23
C SER A 160 56.91 -21.24 -31.83
N GLY A 161 57.20 -21.37 -30.54
CA GLY A 161 57.75 -22.61 -29.96
C GLY A 161 56.64 -23.66 -29.80
N GLY A 162 56.86 -24.96 -29.84
CA GLY A 162 58.09 -25.76 -29.80
C GLY A 162 57.82 -26.99 -28.93
N ALA A 163 58.10 -28.21 -29.43
CA ALA A 163 58.21 -29.42 -28.63
C ALA A 163 59.25 -30.39 -29.22
N GLN A 164 60.45 -30.34 -28.64
CA GLN A 164 61.45 -31.40 -28.39
C GLN A 164 61.76 -32.49 -29.44
N CYS A 165 63.02 -32.52 -29.92
CA CYS A 165 64.01 -33.58 -29.60
C CYS A 165 65.42 -33.28 -30.16
N GLN A 166 66.42 -33.46 -29.29
CA GLN A 166 67.83 -33.87 -29.53
C GLN A 166 68.88 -32.88 -30.14
N GLN A 167 69.90 -32.64 -29.30
CA GLN A 167 71.34 -32.26 -29.43
C GLN A 167 72.06 -32.40 -30.81
N PRO A 168 73.36 -31.98 -30.94
CA PRO A 168 74.09 -30.78 -30.48
C PRO A 168 74.96 -30.20 -31.66
N GLN A 169 75.97 -29.35 -31.36
CA GLN A 169 76.97 -28.72 -32.27
C GLN A 169 76.52 -27.37 -32.84
N GLY A 170 77.32 -26.31 -32.91
CA GLY A 170 78.71 -26.06 -32.53
C GLY A 170 79.03 -24.59 -32.84
N GLU A 171 79.94 -24.02 -32.06
CA GLU A 171 80.89 -22.95 -32.40
C GLU A 171 80.40 -21.55 -32.87
N SER A 172 80.76 -20.56 -32.02
CA SER A 172 81.39 -19.24 -32.32
C SER A 172 80.65 -18.26 -33.27
N SER A 173 80.70 -16.94 -33.18
CA SER A 173 81.48 -15.99 -32.39
C SER A 173 80.80 -14.61 -32.57
N GLN A 174 80.73 -13.85 -31.48
CA GLN A 174 80.85 -12.38 -31.35
C GLN A 174 80.40 -11.45 -32.51
N ASN A 175 79.48 -10.52 -32.23
CA ASN A 175 79.83 -9.12 -31.93
C ASN A 175 78.63 -8.16 -31.72
N ARG A 176 78.72 -7.41 -30.60
CA ARG A 176 78.34 -5.98 -30.38
C ARG A 176 76.85 -5.53 -30.34
N THR A 177 76.50 -5.07 -29.13
CA THR A 177 75.41 -4.20 -28.61
C THR A 177 75.25 -2.82 -29.33
N PRO A 178 74.28 -1.92 -28.99
CA PRO A 178 73.29 -1.92 -27.89
C PRO A 178 71.83 -1.46 -28.25
N GLY A 179 70.84 -1.84 -27.43
CA GLY A 179 69.48 -1.27 -27.46
C GLY A 179 68.69 -1.63 -26.20
N ALA A 180 68.40 -0.63 -25.37
CA ALA A 180 68.00 -0.74 -23.97
C ALA A 180 66.66 -1.46 -23.73
N LYS A 181 66.71 -2.61 -23.03
CA LYS A 181 65.57 -3.07 -22.22
C LYS A 181 65.57 -2.27 -20.92
N LYS A 182 64.58 -1.39 -20.76
CA LYS A 182 64.32 -0.70 -19.50
C LYS A 182 63.82 -1.74 -18.49
N LYS A 183 64.75 -2.36 -17.76
CA LYS A 183 64.44 -3.13 -16.55
C LYS A 183 63.80 -2.14 -15.59
N VAL A 184 62.51 -2.34 -15.30
CA VAL A 184 61.87 -1.65 -14.18
C VAL A 184 62.61 -2.08 -12.92
N ASP A 185 63.10 -1.09 -12.18
CA ASP A 185 63.87 -1.28 -10.95
C ASP A 185 63.02 -2.09 -9.94
N PRO A 186 63.55 -3.15 -9.30
CA PRO A 186 62.81 -3.94 -8.32
C PRO A 186 62.20 -3.10 -7.18
N GLU A 187 62.84 -2.00 -6.78
CA GLU A 187 62.28 -1.06 -5.80
C GLU A 187 61.01 -0.34 -6.30
N GLN A 188 60.93 -0.08 -7.60
CA GLN A 188 59.81 0.63 -8.21
C GLN A 188 58.61 -0.30 -8.43
N ALA A 189 58.87 -1.57 -8.73
CA ALA A 189 57.84 -2.62 -8.74
C ALA A 189 57.28 -2.89 -7.32
N GLN A 190 58.13 -2.80 -6.30
CA GLN A 190 57.71 -2.95 -4.90
C GLN A 190 56.89 -1.74 -4.42
N LYS A 191 57.30 -0.51 -4.76
CA LYS A 191 56.48 0.70 -4.53
C LYS A 191 55.13 0.64 -5.24
N LEU A 192 55.07 0.12 -6.48
CA LEU A 192 53.81 -0.07 -7.20
C LEU A 192 52.88 -1.11 -6.55
N ARG A 193 53.46 -2.17 -5.97
CA ARG A 193 52.69 -3.15 -5.19
C ARG A 193 52.18 -2.56 -3.88
N GLU A 194 52.99 -1.76 -3.19
CA GLU A 194 52.57 -1.09 -1.95
C GLU A 194 51.49 -0.03 -2.21
N THR A 195 51.63 0.78 -3.26
CA THR A 195 50.58 1.74 -3.65
C THR A 195 49.32 1.04 -4.14
N GLY A 196 49.45 -0.09 -4.85
CA GLY A 196 48.33 -0.95 -5.22
C GLY A 196 47.59 -1.52 -4.00
N LEU A 197 48.32 -2.01 -2.99
CA LEU A 197 47.75 -2.49 -1.74
C LEU A 197 47.08 -1.37 -0.94
N GLN A 198 47.67 -0.17 -0.92
CA GLN A 198 47.05 1.00 -0.29
C GLN A 198 45.77 1.43 -1.02
N LEU A 199 45.73 1.33 -2.35
CA LEU A 199 44.54 1.63 -3.14
C LEU A 199 43.42 0.61 -2.87
N ILE A 200 43.76 -0.68 -2.77
CA ILE A 200 42.82 -1.74 -2.40
C ILE A 200 42.30 -1.54 -0.98
N GLN A 201 43.16 -1.18 -0.03
CA GLN A 201 42.73 -0.88 1.34
C GLN A 201 41.83 0.36 1.41
N ARG A 202 42.12 1.40 0.62
CA ARG A 202 41.25 2.60 0.53
C ARG A 202 39.92 2.27 -0.14
N ALA A 203 39.91 1.44 -1.17
CA ALA A 203 38.67 0.97 -1.80
C ALA A 203 37.83 0.12 -0.84
N LEU A 204 38.47 -0.76 -0.04
CA LEU A 204 37.82 -1.54 1.00
C LEU A 204 37.22 -0.65 2.09
N ALA A 205 37.95 0.38 2.54
CA ALA A 205 37.46 1.34 3.52
C ALA A 205 36.25 2.14 3.00
N VAL A 206 36.28 2.57 1.73
CA VAL A 206 35.13 3.25 1.10
C VAL A 206 33.93 2.31 0.97
N LEU A 207 34.14 1.05 0.62
CA LEU A 207 33.08 0.02 0.59
C LEU A 207 32.51 -0.25 1.99
N GLN A 208 33.35 -0.26 3.03
CA GLN A 208 32.92 -0.41 4.42
C GLN A 208 32.14 0.82 4.90
N ILE A 209 32.57 2.04 4.56
CA ILE A 209 31.86 3.29 4.86
C ILE A 209 30.50 3.31 4.15
N PHE A 210 30.45 2.90 2.87
CA PHE A 210 29.21 2.81 2.10
C PHE A 210 28.27 1.72 2.64
N ALA A 211 28.82 0.58 3.08
CA ALA A 211 28.06 -0.48 3.71
C ALA A 211 27.46 -0.05 5.06
N ALA A 212 28.22 0.70 5.87
CA ALA A 212 27.75 1.23 7.13
C ALA A 212 26.70 2.34 6.95
N SER A 213 26.84 3.20 5.94
CA SER A 213 25.93 4.34 5.70
C SER A 213 24.61 3.94 5.06
N GLN A 214 24.60 2.93 4.17
CA GLN A 214 23.39 2.51 3.45
C GLN A 214 22.67 1.31 4.11
N PHE A 215 23.38 0.52 4.93
CA PHE A 215 22.83 -0.72 5.51
C PHE A 215 22.92 -0.78 7.05
N GLY A 216 23.47 0.25 7.73
CA GLY A 216 23.47 0.35 9.19
C GLY A 216 24.31 -0.70 9.93
N CYS A 217 25.22 -1.39 9.24
CA CYS A 217 26.04 -2.44 9.83
C CYS A 217 27.23 -1.85 10.59
N GLY A 218 27.15 -1.81 11.93
CA GLY A 218 28.34 -1.63 12.78
C GLY A 218 29.26 -2.84 12.67
N ALA A 219 30.58 -2.61 12.71
CA ALA A 219 31.61 -3.65 12.66
C ALA A 219 31.57 -4.52 13.94
N GLY A 220 30.60 -5.42 14.02
CA GLY A 220 30.49 -6.48 15.01
C GLY A 220 30.87 -7.81 14.37
N HIS A 221 31.72 -8.56 15.06
CA HIS A 221 32.14 -9.93 14.78
C HIS A 221 31.08 -10.77 14.05
N VAL A 222 31.42 -11.34 12.88
CA VAL A 222 30.56 -12.29 12.17
C VAL A 222 30.38 -13.53 13.05
N PRO A 223 29.19 -13.84 13.57
CA PRO A 223 29.01 -15.02 14.39
C PRO A 223 29.12 -16.27 13.51
N GLN A 224 29.80 -17.29 14.03
CA GLN A 224 30.06 -18.60 13.41
C GLN A 224 28.77 -19.48 13.28
N ASN A 225 27.60 -18.87 13.05
CA ASN A 225 26.33 -19.55 12.83
C ASN A 225 25.74 -19.26 11.44
N MET A 226 26.52 -18.69 10.52
CA MET A 226 26.08 -18.33 9.15
C MET A 226 25.64 -19.51 8.27
N TRP A 227 25.85 -20.77 8.69
CA TRP A 227 25.57 -21.98 7.90
C TRP A 227 24.74 -23.00 8.68
N SER A 228 23.76 -22.53 9.44
CA SER A 228 22.65 -23.36 9.90
C SER A 228 21.38 -22.55 9.73
N PRO A 229 20.42 -22.97 8.88
CA PRO A 229 19.08 -22.42 8.95
C PRO A 229 18.51 -22.86 10.30
N ASP A 230 18.56 -21.98 11.29
CA ASP A 230 18.06 -22.25 12.64
C ASP A 230 16.61 -22.74 12.55
N ALA A 231 16.41 -24.00 12.95
CA ALA A 231 15.12 -24.65 13.14
C ALA A 231 14.21 -23.94 14.17
N VAL A 232 14.72 -22.91 14.85
CA VAL A 232 14.07 -22.18 15.94
C VAL A 232 12.86 -21.37 15.47
N GLY A 233 12.79 -20.98 14.19
CA GLY A 233 11.68 -20.19 13.64
C GLY A 233 10.60 -20.98 12.88
N GLN A 234 10.79 -22.29 12.70
CA GLN A 234 9.85 -23.15 11.97
C GLN A 234 8.86 -23.89 12.88
N ASP A 235 9.17 -23.98 14.17
CA ASP A 235 8.33 -24.67 15.14
C ASP A 235 7.19 -23.77 15.62
N TYR A 236 5.97 -24.08 15.16
CA TYR A 236 4.73 -23.43 15.58
C TYR A 236 4.03 -24.17 16.74
N GLY A 237 4.59 -25.29 17.22
CA GLY A 237 4.04 -26.07 18.34
C GLY A 237 3.78 -25.23 19.60
N PRO A 238 4.75 -24.43 20.08
CA PRO A 238 4.56 -23.55 21.24
C PRO A 238 3.45 -22.50 21.03
N LEU A 239 3.31 -21.98 19.80
CA LEU A 239 2.27 -21.00 19.45
C LEU A 239 0.88 -21.63 19.50
N LEU A 240 0.74 -22.86 19.02
CA LEU A 240 -0.50 -23.64 19.10
C LEU A 240 -0.86 -23.99 20.55
N GLN A 241 0.11 -24.41 21.36
CA GLN A 241 -0.12 -24.71 22.78
C GLN A 241 -0.57 -23.47 23.56
N ARG A 242 0.02 -22.31 23.25
CA ARG A 242 -0.40 -21.03 23.83
C ARG A 242 -1.81 -20.64 23.43
N LEU A 243 -2.18 -20.85 22.15
CA LEU A 243 -3.55 -20.64 21.69
C LEU A 243 -4.53 -21.57 22.40
N GLU A 244 -4.21 -22.86 22.52
CA GLU A 244 -5.04 -23.86 23.19
C GLU A 244 -5.27 -23.48 24.67
N THR A 245 -4.20 -23.12 25.39
CA THR A 245 -4.28 -22.67 26.78
C THR A 245 -5.17 -21.44 26.93
N ALA A 246 -5.03 -20.45 26.04
CA ALA A 246 -5.85 -19.23 26.07
C ALA A 246 -7.32 -19.53 25.77
N VAL A 247 -7.61 -20.41 24.81
CA VAL A 247 -8.97 -20.82 24.46
C VAL A 247 -9.62 -21.59 25.59
N ASP A 248 -8.91 -22.51 26.24
CA ASP A 248 -9.45 -23.25 27.39
C ASP A 248 -9.73 -22.35 28.58
N LYS A 249 -8.87 -21.35 28.84
CA LYS A 249 -9.15 -20.33 29.86
C LYS A 249 -10.41 -19.52 29.55
N VAL A 250 -10.56 -19.04 28.31
CA VAL A 250 -11.75 -18.31 27.88
C VAL A 250 -12.99 -19.19 27.92
N ARG A 251 -12.87 -20.49 27.59
CA ARG A 251 -13.95 -21.48 27.67
C ARG A 251 -14.44 -21.65 29.11
N ILE A 252 -13.53 -21.83 30.05
CA ILE A 252 -13.86 -21.99 31.48
C ILE A 252 -14.56 -20.73 32.01
N LEU A 253 -13.98 -19.55 31.75
CA LEU A 253 -14.55 -18.27 32.20
C LEU A 253 -15.90 -17.96 31.54
N GLY A 254 -16.05 -18.29 30.25
CA GLY A 254 -17.29 -18.09 29.49
C GLY A 254 -18.42 -19.05 29.92
N SER A 255 -18.08 -20.30 30.27
CA SER A 255 -19.06 -21.30 30.69
C SER A 255 -19.67 -21.01 32.07
N ARG A 256 -18.91 -20.38 32.96
CA ARG A 256 -19.40 -19.94 34.29
C ARG A 256 -20.47 -18.84 34.22
N ARG A 257 -20.76 -18.28 33.04
CA ARG A 257 -21.56 -17.05 32.85
C ARG A 257 -22.88 -17.22 32.07
N GLN A 258 -23.20 -18.40 31.54
CA GLN A 258 -24.53 -18.61 30.94
C GLN A 258 -25.63 -18.49 32.03
N PRO A 259 -26.80 -17.90 31.72
CA PRO A 259 -27.45 -16.95 32.61
C PRO A 259 -28.26 -17.60 33.72
N SER A 260 -28.00 -17.22 34.97
CA SER A 260 -29.07 -16.94 35.92
C SER A 260 -29.37 -15.45 35.85
N PHE A 261 -30.58 -15.12 35.41
CA PHE A 261 -31.20 -13.82 35.67
C PHE A 261 -31.21 -13.61 37.19
N GLU A 262 -30.49 -12.60 37.71
CA GLU A 262 -31.01 -11.75 38.77
C GLU A 262 -30.14 -10.51 38.99
N HIS A 263 -30.86 -9.42 39.25
CA HIS A 263 -30.35 -8.11 39.62
C HIS A 263 -29.49 -8.16 40.89
N VAL A 264 -28.51 -7.27 41.02
CA VAL A 264 -28.54 -6.13 41.96
C VAL A 264 -27.39 -5.21 41.55
N VAL A 265 -27.72 -3.96 41.26
CA VAL A 265 -26.74 -2.90 41.03
C VAL A 265 -26.08 -2.57 42.37
N ASN A 266 -24.86 -3.07 42.60
CA ASN A 266 -24.09 -2.72 43.79
C ASN A 266 -23.21 -1.50 43.49
N TYR A 267 -23.71 -0.30 43.82
CA TYR A 267 -22.96 0.95 43.79
C TYR A 267 -22.08 1.10 45.04
N THR A 268 -21.18 0.15 45.30
CA THR A 268 -20.12 0.36 46.29
C THR A 268 -18.87 -0.44 45.94
N SER A 269 -17.75 0.29 45.88
CA SER A 269 -16.37 -0.16 46.15
C SER A 269 -15.49 -0.58 44.96
N ASN A 270 -14.60 0.35 44.59
CA ASN A 270 -13.16 0.19 44.38
C ASN A 270 -12.60 -1.23 44.06
N SER A 271 -11.99 -1.32 42.87
CA SER A 271 -10.75 -2.05 42.56
C SER A 271 -10.65 -3.55 42.90
N ALA A 272 -11.74 -4.30 42.83
CA ALA A 272 -11.66 -5.74 42.55
C ALA A 272 -12.09 -5.95 41.09
N LEU A 273 -11.16 -6.38 40.23
CA LEU A 273 -11.44 -6.77 38.84
C LEU A 273 -12.63 -7.74 38.86
N GLY A 274 -13.78 -7.31 38.35
CA GLY A 274 -14.96 -8.16 38.37
C GLY A 274 -14.74 -9.40 37.49
N PRO A 275 -15.57 -10.46 37.63
CA PRO A 275 -15.54 -11.60 36.72
C PRO A 275 -15.75 -11.24 35.23
N ARG A 276 -16.26 -10.03 34.94
CA ARG A 276 -16.32 -9.45 33.58
C ARG A 276 -14.95 -8.98 33.09
N ASP A 277 -14.18 -8.37 33.97
CA ASP A 277 -12.88 -7.81 33.65
C ASP A 277 -11.85 -8.93 33.47
N GLU A 278 -11.97 -10.02 34.24
CA GLU A 278 -11.14 -11.22 34.06
C GLU A 278 -11.36 -11.89 32.70
N LEU A 279 -12.63 -12.08 32.29
CA LEU A 279 -12.96 -12.63 30.97
C LEU A 279 -12.47 -11.70 29.85
N THR A 280 -12.70 -10.40 30.00
CA THR A 280 -12.25 -9.39 29.03
C THR A 280 -10.73 -9.35 28.94
N ALA A 281 -10.02 -9.47 30.07
CA ALA A 281 -8.57 -9.55 30.13
C ALA A 281 -8.06 -10.85 29.49
N ALA A 282 -8.66 -12.00 29.77
CA ALA A 282 -8.29 -13.27 29.16
C ALA A 282 -8.44 -13.21 27.63
N VAL A 283 -9.53 -12.62 27.12
CA VAL A 283 -9.71 -12.45 25.67
C VAL A 283 -8.68 -11.47 25.10
N ARG A 284 -8.52 -10.27 25.67
CA ARG A 284 -7.71 -9.21 25.07
C ARG A 284 -6.20 -9.37 25.29
N LYS A 285 -5.78 -9.95 26.41
CA LYS A 285 -4.36 -10.09 26.81
C LYS A 285 -3.79 -11.48 26.56
N GLU A 286 -4.62 -12.50 26.37
CA GLU A 286 -4.14 -13.87 26.13
C GLU A 286 -4.61 -14.38 24.78
N LEU A 287 -5.92 -14.52 24.55
CA LEU A 287 -6.45 -15.09 23.30
C LEU A 287 -6.09 -14.26 22.07
N ALA A 288 -6.31 -12.94 22.12
CA ALA A 288 -5.99 -12.06 21.01
C ALA A 288 -4.47 -12.05 20.73
N ILE A 289 -3.64 -12.09 21.77
CA ILE A 289 -2.17 -12.12 21.58
C ILE A 289 -1.73 -13.45 20.98
N ALA A 290 -2.24 -14.58 21.48
CA ALA A 290 -1.94 -15.90 20.93
C ALA A 290 -2.36 -16.03 19.45
N LEU A 291 -3.54 -15.51 19.09
CA LEU A 291 -4.00 -15.48 17.70
C LEU A 291 -3.13 -14.59 16.83
N LYS A 292 -2.77 -13.40 17.31
CA LYS A 292 -1.89 -12.48 16.61
C LYS A 292 -0.53 -13.11 16.34
N ASP A 293 0.10 -13.69 17.36
CA ASP A 293 1.42 -14.30 17.25
C ASP A 293 1.41 -15.49 16.28
N LEU A 294 0.34 -16.30 16.29
CA LEU A 294 0.19 -17.41 15.34
C LEU A 294 -0.06 -16.93 13.90
N LEU A 295 -0.83 -15.85 13.69
CA LEU A 295 -1.01 -15.23 12.38
C LEU A 295 0.27 -14.53 11.89
N ALA A 296 1.09 -14.01 12.79
CA ALA A 296 2.36 -13.37 12.45
C ALA A 296 3.45 -14.37 12.05
N HIS A 297 3.28 -15.66 12.36
CA HIS A 297 4.27 -16.70 12.06
C HIS A 297 4.51 -16.83 10.54
N GLY A 298 5.67 -16.35 10.08
CA GLY A 298 6.05 -16.33 8.67
C GLY A 298 5.29 -15.32 7.82
N LEU A 299 4.67 -14.32 8.44
CA LEU A 299 4.05 -13.19 7.78
C LEU A 299 5.13 -12.21 7.28
N CYS A 300 5.02 -11.79 6.02
CA CYS A 300 5.98 -10.91 5.35
C CYS A 300 5.25 -9.84 4.54
N SER A 301 5.80 -8.62 4.55
CA SER A 301 5.40 -7.60 3.57
C SER A 301 6.18 -7.86 2.28
N PRO A 302 5.52 -8.06 1.12
CA PRO A 302 6.22 -8.05 -0.15
C PRO A 302 6.83 -6.66 -0.33
N SER A 303 8.15 -6.56 -0.26
CA SER A 303 8.86 -5.31 -0.51
C SER A 303 8.64 -4.91 -1.97
N GLN A 304 7.91 -3.81 -2.20
CA GLN A 304 7.65 -3.25 -3.53
C GLN A 304 8.90 -2.67 -4.22
N THR A 305 10.08 -2.81 -3.64
CA THR A 305 11.31 -2.18 -4.13
C THR A 305 12.44 -3.20 -4.25
N VAL A 306 12.35 -4.08 -5.24
CA VAL A 306 13.58 -4.57 -5.88
C VAL A 306 14.11 -3.42 -6.73
N SER A 307 14.95 -2.58 -6.12
CA SER A 307 15.67 -1.54 -6.86
C SER A 307 16.49 -2.23 -7.95
N LEU A 308 16.15 -1.99 -9.22
CA LEU A 308 16.83 -2.55 -10.39
C LEU A 308 18.33 -2.22 -10.43
N VAL A 309 18.76 -1.23 -9.63
CA VAL A 309 20.16 -0.80 -9.47
C VAL A 309 21.02 -1.84 -8.74
N LEU A 310 20.43 -2.73 -7.94
CA LEU A 310 21.17 -3.74 -7.16
C LEU A 310 21.22 -5.14 -7.82
N ALA A 311 20.47 -5.36 -8.92
CA ALA A 311 20.34 -6.64 -9.59
C ALA A 311 21.67 -7.35 -9.95
N PRO A 312 22.74 -6.69 -10.41
CA PRO A 312 23.99 -7.37 -10.77
C PRO A 312 24.91 -7.70 -9.59
N ILE A 313 24.62 -7.23 -8.36
CA ILE A 313 25.48 -7.45 -7.17
C ILE A 313 24.76 -8.33 -6.10
N SER A 314 23.45 -8.56 -6.27
CA SER A 314 22.62 -9.35 -5.33
C SER A 314 23.04 -10.80 -5.12
N CYS A 315 23.93 -11.36 -5.95
CA CYS A 315 24.50 -12.70 -5.77
C CYS A 315 25.72 -12.74 -4.81
N LEU A 316 26.26 -11.59 -4.39
CA LEU A 316 27.43 -11.49 -3.51
C LEU A 316 27.11 -10.98 -2.09
N LEU A 317 25.87 -10.57 -1.84
CA LEU A 317 25.41 -10.09 -0.54
C LEU A 317 24.29 -11.01 -0.04
N PRO A 318 24.34 -11.50 1.21
CA PRO A 318 23.15 -12.07 1.86
C PRO A 318 22.15 -10.92 2.09
N TYR A 319 21.38 -10.57 1.05
CA TYR A 319 20.26 -9.64 1.18
C TYR A 319 19.18 -10.34 2.02
N ARG A 320 19.25 -10.17 3.35
CA ARG A 320 18.08 -10.32 4.19
C ARG A 320 17.25 -9.07 3.95
N SER A 321 16.17 -9.20 3.18
CA SER A 321 15.09 -8.22 3.24
C SER A 321 14.77 -8.05 4.73
N VAL A 322 14.99 -6.86 5.28
CA VAL A 322 14.47 -6.52 6.60
C VAL A 322 12.97 -6.51 6.40
N ALA A 323 12.35 -7.68 6.55
CA ALA A 323 10.93 -7.85 6.41
C ALA A 323 10.30 -6.88 7.41
N ARG A 324 9.71 -5.80 6.91
CA ARG A 324 8.90 -4.93 7.75
C ARG A 324 7.84 -5.84 8.35
N GLU A 325 7.85 -5.99 9.67
CA GLU A 325 6.91 -6.83 10.40
C GLU A 325 5.50 -6.30 10.10
N LEU A 326 4.81 -6.98 9.19
CA LEU A 326 3.45 -6.64 8.82
C LEU A 326 2.56 -7.08 9.99
N HIS A 327 1.78 -6.17 10.56
CA HIS A 327 0.86 -6.57 11.63
C HIS A 327 -0.27 -7.43 11.04
N PRO A 328 -0.71 -8.53 11.69
CA PRO A 328 -1.80 -9.37 11.18
C PRO A 328 -3.09 -8.61 10.84
N TRP A 329 -3.39 -7.54 11.58
CA TRP A 329 -4.49 -6.62 11.28
C TRP A 329 -4.49 -6.11 9.84
N GLU A 330 -3.32 -5.81 9.27
CA GLU A 330 -3.20 -5.31 7.91
C GLU A 330 -3.72 -6.31 6.87
N LEU A 331 -3.70 -7.62 7.17
CA LEU A 331 -4.31 -8.63 6.32
C LEU A 331 -5.84 -8.50 6.27
N PHE A 332 -6.47 -8.16 7.40
CA PHE A 332 -7.91 -7.93 7.47
C PHE A 332 -8.30 -6.68 6.69
N VAL A 333 -7.49 -5.61 6.80
CA VAL A 333 -7.67 -4.38 6.02
C VAL A 333 -7.51 -4.64 4.52
N LYS A 334 -6.47 -5.37 4.12
CA LYS A 334 -6.27 -5.81 2.72
C LYS A 334 -7.43 -6.68 2.23
N TYR A 335 -7.97 -7.57 3.06
CA TYR A 335 -9.16 -8.34 2.75
C TYR A 335 -10.37 -7.44 2.49
N TYR A 336 -10.63 -6.50 3.38
CA TYR A 336 -11.71 -5.55 3.26
C TYR A 336 -11.63 -4.73 1.97
N HIS A 337 -10.46 -4.21 1.62
CA HIS A 337 -10.28 -3.49 0.35
C HIS A 337 -10.42 -4.40 -0.87
N SER A 338 -9.86 -5.62 -0.84
CA SER A 338 -9.97 -6.58 -1.95
C SER A 338 -11.41 -6.99 -2.27
N LYS A 339 -12.32 -6.89 -1.30
CA LYS A 339 -13.74 -7.20 -1.46
C LYS A 339 -14.61 -5.95 -1.67
N ASN A 340 -13.99 -4.80 -1.93
CA ASN A 340 -14.66 -3.52 -2.06
C ASN A 340 -15.58 -3.20 -0.87
N GLY A 341 -15.09 -3.50 0.33
CA GLY A 341 -15.88 -3.44 1.57
C GLY A 341 -16.50 -2.07 1.84
N LYS A 342 -15.81 -0.98 1.44
CA LYS A 342 -16.31 0.40 1.60
C LYS A 342 -17.60 0.62 0.80
N ALA A 343 -17.57 0.35 -0.50
CA ALA A 343 -18.77 0.45 -1.34
C ALA A 343 -19.91 -0.47 -0.88
N PHE A 344 -19.57 -1.64 -0.33
CA PHE A 344 -20.55 -2.59 0.19
C PHE A 344 -21.24 -2.13 1.50
N VAL A 345 -20.51 -1.48 2.41
CA VAL A 345 -21.07 -1.02 3.69
C VAL A 345 -21.70 0.37 3.57
N GLU A 346 -21.11 1.27 2.79
CA GLU A 346 -21.57 2.65 2.60
C GLU A 346 -22.63 2.80 1.50
N SER A 347 -23.16 1.70 0.96
CA SER A 347 -24.25 1.77 -0.02
C SER A 347 -25.45 2.54 0.56
N PRO A 348 -26.02 3.53 -0.17
CA PRO A 348 -27.11 4.36 0.33
C PRO A 348 -28.31 3.55 0.84
N ALA A 349 -28.70 2.50 0.11
CA ALA A 349 -29.78 1.60 0.51
C ALA A 349 -29.53 0.96 1.88
N ARG A 350 -28.27 0.68 2.20
CA ARG A 350 -27.88 0.06 3.45
C ARG A 350 -27.75 1.06 4.59
N GLN A 351 -27.18 2.23 4.34
CA GLN A 351 -27.12 3.29 5.34
C GLN A 351 -28.52 3.74 5.74
N LEU A 352 -29.43 3.89 4.77
CA LEU A 352 -30.84 4.17 5.04
C LEU A 352 -31.49 3.03 5.83
N SER A 353 -31.29 1.78 5.41
CA SER A 353 -31.83 0.65 6.16
C SER A 353 -31.28 0.62 7.60
N GLN A 354 -30.01 0.94 7.82
CA GLN A 354 -29.42 1.02 9.17
C GLN A 354 -30.00 2.18 9.98
N SER A 355 -30.17 3.37 9.39
CA SER A 355 -30.75 4.53 10.09
C SER A 355 -32.20 4.28 10.52
N PHE A 356 -32.94 3.53 9.72
CA PHE A 356 -34.33 3.15 10.01
C PHE A 356 -34.47 1.79 10.70
N SER A 357 -33.36 1.14 11.09
CA SER A 357 -33.35 -0.22 11.67
C SER A 357 -34.11 -1.26 10.84
N LEU A 358 -34.14 -1.09 9.52
CA LEU A 358 -34.78 -1.99 8.56
C LEU A 358 -33.81 -3.11 8.14
N PRO A 359 -34.30 -4.34 7.93
CA PRO A 359 -33.49 -5.41 7.36
C PRO A 359 -33.09 -5.05 5.92
N VAL A 360 -31.79 -5.04 5.65
CA VAL A 360 -31.22 -4.69 4.34
C VAL A 360 -31.44 -5.87 3.38
N GLY A 361 -32.53 -5.82 2.63
CA GLY A 361 -32.90 -6.77 1.58
C GLY A 361 -34.32 -7.31 1.77
N GLY A 362 -35.08 -7.41 0.68
CA GLY A 362 -36.49 -7.80 0.69
C GLY A 362 -36.71 -9.27 1.07
N GLY A 363 -36.62 -9.59 2.36
CA GLY A 363 -36.89 -10.91 2.94
C GLY A 363 -36.26 -11.08 4.32
N PRO A 364 -36.43 -12.23 5.00
CA PRO A 364 -35.66 -12.57 6.20
C PRO A 364 -34.19 -12.79 5.81
N VAL A 365 -33.43 -11.69 5.68
CA VAL A 365 -32.04 -11.72 5.27
C VAL A 365 -31.20 -12.25 6.43
N THR A 366 -30.86 -13.54 6.36
CA THR A 366 -29.80 -14.10 7.20
C THR A 366 -28.50 -13.40 6.84
N VAL A 367 -27.98 -12.55 7.72
CA VAL A 367 -26.70 -11.87 7.52
C VAL A 367 -25.62 -12.93 7.32
N THR A 368 -25.04 -12.96 6.12
CA THR A 368 -24.03 -13.97 5.82
C THR A 368 -22.74 -13.69 6.60
N PRO A 369 -21.91 -14.70 6.91
CA PRO A 369 -20.63 -14.51 7.59
C PRO A 369 -19.71 -13.51 6.88
N LYS A 370 -19.76 -13.45 5.54
CA LYS A 370 -19.00 -12.48 4.74
C LYS A 370 -19.49 -11.05 4.96
N GLN A 371 -20.80 -10.85 4.99
CA GLN A 371 -21.38 -9.52 5.16
C GLN A 371 -21.16 -8.98 6.57
N SER A 372 -21.33 -9.82 7.60
CA SER A 372 -21.01 -9.47 9.00
C SER A 372 -19.53 -9.19 9.18
N PHE A 373 -18.65 -9.98 8.55
CA PHE A 373 -17.20 -9.75 8.62
C PHE A 373 -16.78 -8.42 8.01
N LEU A 374 -17.28 -8.07 6.81
CA LEU A 374 -16.98 -6.79 6.18
C LEU A 374 -17.50 -5.61 7.00
N TRP A 375 -18.69 -5.77 7.60
CA TRP A 375 -19.24 -4.75 8.48
C TRP A 375 -18.41 -4.59 9.76
N ALA A 376 -17.99 -5.69 10.39
CA ALA A 376 -17.17 -5.65 11.58
C ALA A 376 -15.81 -4.97 11.34
N ILE A 377 -15.13 -5.27 10.23
CA ILE A 377 -13.88 -4.59 9.87
C ILE A 377 -14.14 -3.09 9.64
N HIS A 378 -15.20 -2.74 8.91
CA HIS A 378 -15.57 -1.33 8.68
C HIS A 378 -15.85 -0.58 9.98
N THR A 379 -16.59 -1.19 10.90
CA THR A 379 -16.89 -0.60 12.21
C THR A 379 -15.62 -0.38 13.01
N VAL A 380 -14.73 -1.37 13.10
CA VAL A 380 -13.45 -1.21 13.79
C VAL A 380 -12.62 -0.10 13.17
N LEU A 381 -12.47 -0.08 11.83
CA LEU A 381 -11.74 0.96 11.11
C LEU A 381 -12.32 2.36 11.42
N ASN A 382 -13.62 2.56 11.19
CA ASN A 382 -14.24 3.87 11.40
C ASN A 382 -14.20 4.32 12.86
N GLU A 383 -14.37 3.42 13.82
CA GLU A 383 -14.37 3.77 15.23
C GLU A 383 -12.98 3.99 15.80
N HIS A 384 -11.95 3.29 15.30
CA HIS A 384 -10.60 3.32 15.87
C HIS A 384 -9.66 4.27 15.10
N ASP A 385 -9.86 4.44 13.80
CA ASP A 385 -9.11 5.40 12.96
C ASP A 385 -9.36 6.84 13.41
N ARG A 386 -10.61 7.17 13.80
CA ARG A 386 -11.00 8.46 14.41
C ARG A 386 -10.15 8.85 15.63
N PHE A 387 -9.50 7.87 16.29
CA PHE A 387 -8.68 8.09 17.47
C PHE A 387 -7.22 7.64 17.28
N LYS A 388 -6.76 7.43 16.04
CA LYS A 388 -5.39 7.02 15.68
C LYS A 388 -4.88 5.82 16.50
N ARG A 389 -5.76 4.85 16.75
CA ARG A 389 -5.42 3.69 17.57
C ARG A 389 -4.59 2.68 16.75
N GLY A 390 -3.58 2.09 17.38
CA GLY A 390 -2.64 1.21 16.70
C GLY A 390 -3.25 -0.15 16.30
N PRO A 391 -2.61 -0.87 15.35
CA PRO A 391 -3.17 -2.08 14.73
C PRO A 391 -3.42 -3.24 15.71
N ASP A 392 -2.72 -3.27 16.84
CA ASP A 392 -2.94 -4.23 17.92
C ASP A 392 -4.29 -4.00 18.64
N THR A 393 -4.68 -2.74 18.83
CA THR A 393 -5.96 -2.41 19.50
C THR A 393 -7.16 -2.69 18.61
N GLU A 394 -7.02 -2.43 17.31
CA GLU A 394 -8.03 -2.74 16.29
C GLU A 394 -8.22 -4.25 16.16
N PHE A 395 -7.12 -5.01 16.13
CA PHE A 395 -7.18 -6.47 16.12
C PHE A 395 -7.89 -7.02 17.37
N LYS A 396 -7.57 -6.50 18.56
CA LYS A 396 -8.25 -6.88 19.81
C LYS A 396 -9.75 -6.56 19.78
N ALA A 397 -10.14 -5.42 19.20
CA ALA A 397 -11.54 -5.04 19.03
C ALA A 397 -12.26 -6.02 18.09
N LEU A 398 -11.65 -6.37 16.95
CA LEU A 398 -12.20 -7.35 16.02
C LEU A 398 -12.41 -8.73 16.68
N VAL A 399 -11.44 -9.23 17.46
CA VAL A 399 -11.58 -10.50 18.18
C VAL A 399 -12.75 -10.46 19.16
N CYS A 400 -12.95 -9.34 19.87
CA CYS A 400 -14.09 -9.17 20.77
C CYS A 400 -15.43 -9.16 20.00
N MET A 401 -15.52 -8.44 18.88
CA MET A 401 -16.72 -8.45 18.01
C MET A 401 -17.03 -9.87 17.51
N ALA A 402 -16.01 -10.57 17.03
CA ALA A 402 -16.15 -11.90 16.46
C ALA A 402 -16.64 -12.94 17.47
N LEU A 403 -16.23 -12.81 18.75
CA LEU A 403 -16.72 -13.62 19.85
C LEU A 403 -18.15 -13.27 20.23
N ASN A 404 -18.49 -11.98 20.29
CA ASN A 404 -19.86 -11.52 20.57
C ASN A 404 -20.85 -12.03 19.51
N GLU A 405 -20.47 -12.03 18.23
CA GLU A 405 -21.29 -12.56 17.13
C GLU A 405 -21.21 -14.09 16.95
N GLN A 406 -20.37 -14.79 17.72
CA GLN A 406 -20.12 -16.23 17.57
C GLN A 406 -19.62 -16.61 16.16
N ARG A 407 -18.95 -15.69 15.47
CA ARG A 407 -18.47 -15.85 14.08
C ARG A 407 -16.95 -15.95 13.96
N LEU A 408 -16.20 -15.96 15.06
CA LEU A 408 -14.73 -15.98 15.06
C LEU A 408 -14.12 -17.00 14.11
N VAL A 409 -14.56 -18.27 14.18
CA VAL A 409 -14.08 -19.33 13.29
C VAL A 409 -14.42 -19.04 11.83
N SER A 410 -15.66 -18.62 11.56
CA SER A 410 -16.11 -18.32 10.20
C SER A 410 -15.37 -17.15 9.57
N TRP A 411 -15.14 -16.08 10.33
CA TRP A 411 -14.43 -14.88 9.85
C TRP A 411 -12.96 -15.17 9.57
N PHE A 412 -12.27 -15.87 10.47
CA PHE A 412 -10.87 -16.25 10.23
C PHE A 412 -10.76 -17.22 9.06
N ASN A 413 -11.69 -18.17 8.90
CA ASN A 413 -11.71 -19.07 7.76
C ASN A 413 -11.89 -18.33 6.42
N LEU A 414 -12.72 -17.27 6.39
CA LEU A 414 -12.87 -16.42 5.20
C LEU A 414 -11.56 -15.73 4.79
N LEU A 415 -10.75 -15.30 5.77
CA LEU A 415 -9.43 -14.75 5.53
C LEU A 415 -8.45 -15.83 5.03
N CYS A 416 -8.39 -16.97 5.71
CA CYS A 416 -7.46 -18.07 5.39
C CYS A 416 -7.71 -18.64 3.98
N LYS A 417 -8.97 -18.69 3.54
CA LYS A 417 -9.35 -19.12 2.19
C LYS A 417 -9.11 -18.09 1.09
N SER A 418 -8.73 -16.86 1.44
CA SER A 418 -8.46 -15.80 0.47
C SER A 418 -7.03 -15.91 -0.08
N GLY A 419 -6.81 -16.84 -1.00
CA GLY A 419 -5.48 -17.11 -1.60
C GLY A 419 -4.80 -15.86 -2.17
N THR A 420 -5.55 -14.90 -2.71
CA THR A 420 -5.03 -13.63 -3.23
C THR A 420 -4.29 -12.78 -2.18
N ILE A 421 -4.59 -13.00 -0.90
CA ILE A 421 -3.98 -12.28 0.22
C ILE A 421 -2.94 -13.16 0.89
N ILE A 422 -3.25 -14.45 1.09
CA ILE A 422 -2.37 -15.36 1.82
C ILE A 422 -1.09 -15.66 1.02
N HIS A 423 -1.19 -16.03 -0.26
CA HIS A 423 -0.02 -16.43 -1.06
C HIS A 423 1.09 -15.37 -1.14
N PRO A 424 0.80 -14.06 -1.37
CA PRO A 424 1.85 -13.05 -1.45
C PRO A 424 2.42 -12.58 -0.10
N HIS A 425 1.77 -12.91 1.03
CA HIS A 425 2.15 -12.37 2.34
C HIS A 425 2.69 -13.42 3.32
N TYR A 426 2.69 -14.71 2.98
CA TYR A 426 3.17 -15.76 3.87
C TYR A 426 4.33 -16.54 3.26
N GLN A 427 5.33 -16.82 4.08
CA GLN A 427 6.45 -17.68 3.71
C GLN A 427 6.01 -19.15 3.59
N PRO A 428 6.64 -19.96 2.73
CA PRO A 428 6.28 -21.37 2.55
C PRO A 428 6.39 -22.21 3.84
N TRP A 429 7.30 -21.84 4.74
CA TRP A 429 7.48 -22.52 6.03
C TRP A 429 6.49 -22.05 7.12
N SER A 430 5.62 -21.08 6.82
CA SER A 430 4.65 -20.56 7.79
C SER A 430 3.57 -21.60 8.14
N TYR A 431 3.06 -21.54 9.37
CA TYR A 431 1.91 -22.34 9.79
C TYR A 431 0.70 -22.14 8.87
N MET A 432 0.44 -20.91 8.43
CA MET A 432 -0.63 -20.58 7.48
C MET A 432 -0.44 -21.29 6.14
N ALA A 433 0.76 -21.25 5.56
CA ALA A 433 1.04 -21.88 4.27
C ALA A 433 1.05 -23.41 4.35
N GLN A 434 1.58 -23.99 5.43
CA GLN A 434 1.67 -25.45 5.58
C GLN A 434 0.32 -26.12 5.90
N THR A 435 -0.51 -25.48 6.72
CA THR A 435 -1.71 -26.13 7.28
C THR A 435 -3.03 -25.48 6.87
N GLY A 436 -2.99 -24.31 6.22
CA GLY A 436 -4.19 -23.51 5.96
C GLY A 436 -4.88 -22.98 7.21
N PHE A 437 -4.18 -22.97 8.37
CA PHE A 437 -4.69 -22.52 9.67
C PHE A 437 -5.78 -23.42 10.29
N GLU A 438 -6.07 -24.59 9.69
CA GLU A 438 -7.16 -25.49 10.08
C GLU A 438 -7.09 -25.97 11.53
N GLY A 439 -5.89 -26.28 12.03
CA GLY A 439 -5.69 -26.70 13.42
C GLY A 439 -6.11 -25.62 14.43
N ALA A 440 -5.85 -24.36 14.11
CA ALA A 440 -6.18 -23.24 14.97
C ALA A 440 -7.68 -22.95 14.93
N LEU A 441 -8.31 -23.05 13.75
CA LEU A 441 -9.76 -22.96 13.61
C LEU A 441 -10.49 -24.03 14.43
N ARG A 442 -9.95 -25.26 14.49
CA ARG A 442 -10.49 -26.34 15.32
C ARG A 442 -10.39 -26.04 16.81
N ILE A 443 -9.27 -25.50 17.27
CA ILE A 443 -9.09 -25.06 18.67
C ILE A 443 -10.12 -23.96 18.99
N LEU A 444 -10.22 -22.92 18.16
CA LEU A 444 -11.22 -21.85 18.30
C LEU A 444 -12.67 -22.36 18.28
N GLY A 445 -12.94 -23.43 17.55
CA GLY A 445 -14.24 -24.09 17.51
C GLY A 445 -14.78 -24.49 18.88
N ARG A 446 -13.90 -24.73 19.87
CA ARG A 446 -14.27 -25.13 21.24
C ARG A 446 -15.02 -24.04 22.01
N ILE A 447 -14.90 -22.77 21.61
CA ILE A 447 -15.61 -21.63 22.23
C ILE A 447 -16.72 -21.06 21.36
N SER A 448 -16.95 -21.61 20.16
CA SER A 448 -17.93 -21.07 19.19
C SER A 448 -19.39 -21.06 19.67
N HIS A 449 -19.76 -22.00 20.55
CA HIS A 449 -21.12 -22.14 21.09
C HIS A 449 -21.40 -21.19 22.26
N LEU A 450 -20.37 -20.59 22.86
CA LEU A 450 -20.50 -19.69 23.99
C LEU A 450 -20.96 -18.31 23.52
N LYS A 451 -21.83 -17.67 24.31
CA LYS A 451 -22.31 -16.30 24.04
C LYS A 451 -21.54 -15.32 24.89
N PHE A 452 -20.92 -14.35 24.23
CA PHE A 452 -20.10 -13.33 24.88
C PHE A 452 -20.78 -11.97 24.82
N ASN A 453 -20.45 -11.11 25.79
CA ASN A 453 -20.78 -9.69 25.77
C ASN A 453 -19.55 -8.91 26.24
N LEU A 454 -18.60 -8.76 25.34
CA LEU A 454 -17.28 -8.14 25.57
C LEU A 454 -17.29 -6.69 25.06
N PRO A 455 -16.64 -5.75 25.77
CA PRO A 455 -16.52 -4.36 25.32
C PRO A 455 -15.56 -4.26 24.13
N VAL A 456 -16.11 -3.88 22.97
CA VAL A 456 -15.36 -3.67 21.72
C VAL A 456 -14.63 -2.32 21.77
N ASP A 457 -15.28 -1.33 22.35
CA ASP A 457 -14.87 0.06 22.43
C ASP A 457 -13.91 0.36 23.58
N LEU A 458 -13.40 -0.63 24.34
CA LEU A 458 -12.60 -0.38 25.55
C LEU A 458 -11.41 0.59 25.33
N ALA A 459 -10.79 0.55 24.16
CA ALA A 459 -9.68 1.45 23.80
C ALA A 459 -10.13 2.86 23.38
N VAL A 460 -11.41 3.03 23.04
CA VAL A 460 -12.00 4.23 22.45
C VAL A 460 -13.00 4.91 23.40
N ARG A 461 -13.58 4.17 24.35
CA ARG A 461 -14.63 4.58 25.28
C ARG A 461 -14.24 5.79 26.13
N GLN A 462 -13.00 5.80 26.62
CA GLN A 462 -12.49 6.95 27.38
C GLN A 462 -12.42 8.22 26.52
N LEU A 463 -12.11 8.09 25.22
CA LEU A 463 -11.99 9.23 24.31
C LEU A 463 -13.35 9.71 23.78
N LYS A 464 -14.31 8.80 23.59
CA LYS A 464 -15.72 9.14 23.30
C LYS A 464 -16.34 9.91 24.46
N ASN A 465 -16.19 9.41 25.69
CA ASN A 465 -16.73 10.06 26.89
C ASN A 465 -16.15 11.46 27.14
N ILE A 466 -14.90 11.71 26.76
CA ILE A 466 -14.29 13.05 26.86
C ILE A 466 -14.92 13.99 25.84
N LYS A 467 -15.12 13.56 24.59
CA LYS A 467 -15.76 14.38 23.56
C LYS A 467 -17.25 14.66 23.80
N ASP A 468 -17.98 13.76 24.45
CA ASP A 468 -19.39 14.01 24.79
C ASP A 468 -19.56 14.95 26.00
N ALA A 469 -18.47 15.22 26.73
CA ALA A 469 -18.44 16.09 27.91
C ALA A 469 -17.95 17.52 27.62
N PHE A 470 -17.46 17.78 26.41
CA PHE A 470 -17.02 19.09 25.91
C PHE A 470 -17.82 19.45 24.66
#